data_AF-A0A964QPI3-F1
#
_entry.id   AF-A0A964QPI3-F1
#
_cell.length_a   1.000
_cell.length_b   1.000
_cell.length_c   1.000
_cell.angle_alpha   90.00
_cell.angle_beta   90.00
_cell.angle_gamma   90.00
#
_symmetry.space_group_name_H-M   'P 1'
#
loop_
_entity.id
_entity.type
_entity.pdbx_description
1 polymer ?
#
loop_
_entity_poly.entity_id
_entity_poly.type
_entity_poly.pdbx_seq_one_letter_code
_entity_poly.pdbx_strand_id
1 'polypeptide(L)'
;MKPGHGLDAFLASSSLTLARTVSSNLFILQAADAASAIAAAETLARQEGTLASYPVMRRSFKRHDAYAKAPNDPLFQQQWNLDNRGKDRNLAGPDLNIRAAWPMTRGEGVVVAVVDDGVQLDHPDLKSRITGPNFNFYRNSTNGGPASSSADHATAVAGLIAAEADNARGVVGVSPGAQLASWVIFGTSRGLDSIANDEQLMNMFEYAGDRVAVQNHSWGSASTAQLGIEALSEAGIAAAVNKG
;
A
#
# COMPACT_ATOMS: atom_id res chain seq x y z
N MET A 1 -7.05 24.57 26.28
CA MET A 1 -8.12 25.59 26.29
C MET A 1 -7.71 26.80 25.46
N LYS A 2 -8.65 27.61 25.01
CA LYS A 2 -8.38 28.90 24.35
C LYS A 2 -7.77 29.87 25.38
N PRO A 3 -6.88 30.79 24.97
CA PRO A 3 -6.35 31.83 25.86
C PRO A 3 -7.49 32.64 26.49
N GLY A 4 -7.42 32.91 27.80
CA GLY A 4 -8.42 33.69 28.54
C GLY A 4 -9.60 32.90 29.13
N HIS A 5 -9.74 31.60 28.81
CA HIS A 5 -10.70 30.72 29.49
C HIS A 5 -9.99 29.98 30.63
N GLY A 6 -10.43 30.24 31.87
CA GLY A 6 -9.83 29.68 33.09
C GLY A 6 -10.38 28.31 33.45
N LEU A 7 -9.49 27.42 33.93
CA LEU A 7 -9.84 26.06 34.38
C LEU A 7 -10.72 26.07 35.65
N ASP A 8 -10.65 27.16 36.41
CA ASP A 8 -11.21 27.26 37.77
C ASP A 8 -12.74 27.15 37.81
N ALA A 9 -13.44 27.73 36.82
CA ALA A 9 -14.90 27.63 36.73
C ALA A 9 -15.37 26.18 36.50
N PHE A 10 -14.56 25.39 35.80
CA PHE A 10 -14.84 23.98 35.57
C PHE A 10 -14.53 23.13 36.80
N LEU A 11 -13.38 23.34 37.46
CA LEU A 11 -13.04 22.63 38.69
C LEU A 11 -14.07 22.89 39.80
N ALA A 12 -14.63 24.09 39.88
CA ALA A 12 -15.66 24.44 40.85
C ALA A 12 -16.98 23.65 40.68
N SER A 13 -17.25 23.11 39.49
CA SER A 13 -18.48 22.39 39.15
C SER A 13 -18.25 20.91 38.80
N SER A 14 -17.02 20.41 38.96
CA SER A 14 -16.65 19.03 38.62
C SER A 14 -16.07 18.29 39.84
N SER A 15 -16.13 16.96 39.80
CA SER A 15 -15.39 16.11 40.74
C SER A 15 -13.94 15.89 40.32
N LEU A 16 -13.46 16.61 39.31
CA LEU A 16 -12.09 16.48 38.81
C LEU A 16 -11.15 17.34 39.64
N THR A 17 -9.95 16.84 39.87
CA THR A 17 -8.86 17.60 40.51
C THR A 17 -7.76 17.88 39.49
N LEU A 18 -7.15 19.07 39.55
CA LEU A 18 -5.98 19.38 38.74
C LEU A 18 -4.79 18.52 39.19
N ALA A 19 -4.36 17.58 38.34
CA ALA A 19 -3.21 16.73 38.61
C ALA A 19 -1.90 17.41 38.19
N ARG A 20 -1.89 18.09 37.03
CA ARG A 20 -0.72 18.78 36.50
C ARG A 20 -1.10 19.88 35.52
N THR A 21 -0.46 21.04 35.65
CA THR A 21 -0.41 22.05 34.59
C THR A 21 0.80 21.76 33.69
N VAL A 22 0.56 21.51 32.41
CA VAL A 22 1.62 21.24 31.42
C VAL A 22 2.09 22.54 30.76
N SER A 23 1.15 23.43 30.45
CA SER A 23 1.38 24.80 29.97
C SER A 23 0.22 25.69 30.43
N SER A 24 0.26 26.99 30.13
CA SER A 24 -0.82 27.93 30.44
C SER A 24 -2.19 27.55 29.84
N ASN A 25 -2.23 26.62 28.88
CA ASN A 25 -3.45 26.19 28.20
C ASN A 25 -3.63 24.67 28.10
N LEU A 26 -2.78 23.87 28.76
CA LEU A 26 -2.84 22.41 28.77
C LEU A 26 -2.73 21.87 30.19
N PHE A 27 -3.74 21.09 30.59
CA PHE A 27 -3.91 20.57 31.94
C PHE A 27 -4.17 19.07 31.92
N ILE A 28 -3.67 18.37 32.92
CA ILE A 28 -4.02 16.98 33.22
C ILE A 28 -4.91 17.01 34.45
N LEU A 29 -6.11 16.47 34.32
CA LEU A 29 -7.08 16.35 35.40
C LEU A 29 -7.21 14.89 35.83
N GLN A 30 -7.42 14.68 37.12
CA GLN A 30 -7.64 13.36 37.71
C GLN A 30 -9.12 13.18 38.03
N ALA A 31 -9.68 12.06 37.59
CA ALA A 31 -11.00 11.59 37.99
C ALA A 31 -10.88 10.44 39.01
N ALA A 32 -12.00 10.09 39.66
CA ALA A 32 -12.03 8.97 40.61
C ALA A 32 -11.68 7.63 39.96
N ASP A 33 -12.09 7.42 38.71
CA ASP A 33 -11.87 6.20 37.94
C ASP A 33 -11.88 6.46 36.41
N ALA A 34 -11.63 5.42 35.63
CA ALA A 34 -11.55 5.50 34.18
C ALA A 34 -12.89 5.89 33.52
N ALA A 35 -14.02 5.40 34.06
CA ALA A 35 -15.35 5.72 33.53
C ALA A 35 -15.67 7.21 33.72
N SER A 36 -15.39 7.73 34.91
CA SER A 36 -15.52 9.14 35.26
C SER A 36 -14.59 10.00 34.42
N ALA A 37 -13.36 9.54 34.14
CA ALA A 37 -12.43 10.24 33.26
C ALA A 37 -12.96 10.37 31.81
N ILE A 38 -13.57 9.32 31.28
CA ILE A 38 -14.18 9.33 29.93
C ILE A 38 -15.36 10.31 29.89
N ALA A 39 -16.31 10.17 30.81
CA ALA A 39 -17.51 11.03 30.86
C ALA A 39 -17.15 12.51 31.05
N ALA A 40 -16.18 12.80 31.92
CA ALA A 40 -15.72 14.16 32.13
C ALA A 40 -14.95 14.71 30.92
N ALA A 41 -14.18 13.86 30.22
CA ALA A 41 -13.49 14.26 29.01
C ALA A 41 -14.48 14.66 27.90
N GLU A 42 -15.55 13.90 27.70
CA GLU A 42 -16.62 14.21 26.75
C GLU A 42 -17.36 15.51 27.11
N THR A 43 -17.64 15.70 28.40
CA THR A 43 -18.29 16.91 28.91
C THR A 43 -17.43 18.14 28.64
N LEU A 44 -16.13 18.07 28.97
CA LEU A 44 -15.16 19.13 28.71
C LEU A 44 -15.01 19.43 27.22
N ALA A 45 -15.02 18.41 26.37
CA ALA A 45 -14.88 18.58 24.92
C ALA A 45 -15.99 19.44 24.31
N ARG A 46 -17.18 19.49 24.94
CA ARG A 46 -18.32 20.30 24.49
C ARG A 46 -18.34 21.72 25.05
N GLN A 47 -17.46 22.05 26.00
CA GLN A 47 -17.46 23.37 26.62
C GLN A 47 -16.85 24.44 25.71
N GLU A 48 -17.45 25.63 25.75
CA GLU A 48 -16.92 26.79 25.05
C GLU A 48 -15.55 27.18 25.63
N GLY A 49 -14.54 27.20 24.77
CA GLY A 49 -13.15 27.45 25.17
C GLY A 49 -12.29 26.20 25.32
N THR A 50 -12.86 24.99 25.27
CA THR A 50 -12.07 23.75 25.17
C THR A 50 -11.63 23.52 23.72
N LEU A 51 -10.32 23.34 23.51
CA LEU A 51 -9.77 23.02 22.19
C LEU A 51 -9.78 21.50 21.93
N ALA A 52 -9.47 20.72 22.96
CA ALA A 52 -9.52 19.27 22.95
C ALA A 52 -9.63 18.78 24.40
N SER A 53 -10.31 17.65 24.59
CA SER A 53 -10.38 16.93 25.85
C SER A 53 -10.53 15.44 25.57
N TYR A 54 -9.70 14.62 26.20
CA TYR A 54 -9.69 13.18 26.04
C TYR A 54 -9.06 12.52 27.28
N PRO A 55 -9.44 11.26 27.60
CA PRO A 55 -8.83 10.53 28.70
C PRO A 55 -7.35 10.21 28.40
N VAL A 56 -6.50 10.30 29.43
CA VAL A 56 -5.12 9.81 29.33
C VAL A 56 -5.15 8.29 29.35
N MET A 57 -4.82 7.66 28.21
CA MET A 57 -4.88 6.21 28.04
C MET A 57 -3.50 5.57 28.10
N ARG A 58 -3.36 4.49 28.87
CA ARG A 58 -2.26 3.53 28.70
C ARG A 58 -2.62 2.60 27.55
N ARG A 59 -1.81 2.60 26.50
CA ARG A 59 -1.96 1.69 25.36
C ARG A 59 -1.10 0.46 25.58
N SER A 60 -1.64 -0.72 25.30
CA SER A 60 -0.82 -1.92 25.17
C SER A 60 0.18 -1.71 24.04
N PHE A 61 1.45 -2.02 24.29
CA PHE A 61 2.53 -1.90 23.32
C PHE A 61 3.31 -3.22 23.30
N LYS A 62 3.32 -3.91 22.16
CA LYS A 62 4.21 -5.06 21.95
C LYS A 62 5.57 -4.53 21.49
N ARG A 63 6.63 -4.94 22.19
CA ARG A 63 8.00 -4.51 21.88
C ARG A 63 8.52 -5.12 20.57
N HIS A 64 8.00 -6.29 20.17
CA HIS A 64 8.33 -6.96 18.90
C HIS A 64 7.13 -7.79 18.44
N ASP A 65 6.82 -7.76 17.14
CA ASP A 65 6.09 -8.85 16.50
C ASP A 65 7.08 -9.95 16.08
N ALA A 66 6.58 -11.18 15.95
CA ALA A 66 7.41 -12.30 15.53
C ALA A 66 7.83 -12.07 14.07
N TYR A 67 9.13 -11.85 13.82
CA TYR A 67 9.68 -11.79 12.47
C TYR A 67 9.30 -13.09 11.73
N ALA A 68 8.63 -13.00 10.58
CA ALA A 68 8.25 -14.18 9.80
C ALA A 68 9.50 -15.00 9.47
N LYS A 69 9.38 -16.33 9.45
CA LYS A 69 10.49 -17.21 9.05
C LYS A 69 10.94 -16.85 7.62
N ALA A 70 12.22 -17.01 7.34
CA ALA A 70 12.71 -16.91 5.96
C ALA A 70 11.99 -17.98 5.10
N PRO A 71 11.44 -17.62 3.93
CA PRO A 71 10.81 -18.56 3.03
C PRO A 71 11.79 -19.65 2.57
N ASN A 72 11.25 -20.80 2.14
CA ASN A 72 12.06 -21.92 1.66
C ASN A 72 12.55 -21.76 0.19
N ASP A 73 12.28 -20.60 -0.41
CA ASP A 73 12.59 -20.29 -1.81
C ASP A 73 14.12 -20.11 -2.00
N PRO A 74 14.74 -20.85 -2.93
CA PRO A 74 16.20 -20.97 -3.03
C PRO A 74 16.92 -19.66 -3.36
N LEU A 75 16.26 -18.72 -4.05
CA LEU A 75 16.86 -17.42 -4.39
C LEU A 75 16.55 -16.33 -3.37
N PHE A 76 15.78 -16.61 -2.30
CA PHE A 76 15.42 -15.60 -1.29
C PHE A 76 16.64 -14.93 -0.64
N GLN A 77 17.73 -15.67 -0.42
CA GLN A 77 18.96 -15.09 0.15
C GLN A 77 19.63 -14.05 -0.77
N GLN A 78 19.28 -14.00 -2.07
CA GLN A 78 19.78 -13.02 -3.03
C GLN A 78 18.88 -11.77 -3.09
N GLN A 79 17.67 -11.84 -2.51
CA GLN A 79 16.70 -10.74 -2.47
C GLN A 79 17.00 -9.78 -1.32
N TRP A 80 18.16 -9.12 -1.41
CA TRP A 80 18.63 -8.14 -0.42
C TRP A 80 17.59 -7.06 -0.13
N ASN A 81 16.77 -6.71 -1.11
CA ASN A 81 15.70 -5.73 -1.01
C ASN A 81 14.58 -6.16 -0.02
N LEU A 82 14.41 -7.47 0.22
CA LEU A 82 13.42 -8.00 1.15
C LEU A 82 14.02 -8.25 2.56
N ASP A 83 15.27 -8.68 2.63
CA ASP A 83 15.93 -9.03 3.88
C ASP A 83 17.44 -8.82 3.82
N ASN A 84 17.92 -7.64 4.24
CA ASN A 84 19.33 -7.27 4.26
C ASN A 84 19.92 -7.39 5.67
N ARG A 85 20.55 -8.54 5.93
CA ARG A 85 21.19 -8.86 7.23
C ARG A 85 22.69 -8.59 7.27
N GLY A 86 23.25 -7.88 6.29
CA GLY A 86 24.65 -7.42 6.30
C GLY A 86 25.69 -8.53 6.26
N LYS A 87 25.41 -9.67 5.61
CA LYS A 87 26.33 -10.81 5.55
C LYS A 87 27.59 -10.55 4.70
N ASP A 88 27.52 -9.64 3.72
CA ASP A 88 28.58 -9.42 2.71
C ASP A 88 29.01 -7.94 2.58
N ARG A 89 29.52 -7.33 3.65
CA ARG A 89 30.05 -5.94 3.69
C ARG A 89 29.03 -4.81 3.47
N ASN A 90 27.75 -5.13 3.26
CA ASN A 90 26.67 -4.16 3.28
C ASN A 90 26.28 -3.81 4.72
N LEU A 91 26.00 -2.53 4.98
CA LEU A 91 25.33 -2.12 6.22
C LEU A 91 24.01 -2.88 6.31
N ALA A 92 23.81 -3.63 7.39
CA ALA A 92 22.50 -4.21 7.69
C ALA A 92 21.48 -3.07 7.85
N GLY A 93 20.27 -3.24 7.32
CA GLY A 93 19.16 -2.32 7.57
C GLY A 93 18.46 -1.72 6.35
N PRO A 94 19.13 -1.35 5.23
CA PRO A 94 18.42 -0.90 4.04
C PRO A 94 17.75 -2.10 3.35
N ASP A 95 16.51 -2.38 3.73
CA ASP A 95 15.56 -3.30 3.11
C ASP A 95 14.12 -2.81 3.32
N LEU A 96 13.14 -3.50 2.73
CA LEU A 96 11.72 -3.19 2.89
C LEU A 96 11.13 -3.64 4.24
N ASN A 97 11.95 -4.25 5.11
CA ASN A 97 11.56 -4.87 6.38
C ASN A 97 10.36 -5.83 6.23
N ILE A 98 10.28 -6.54 5.10
CA ILE A 98 9.03 -7.21 4.70
C ILE A 98 8.67 -8.38 5.61
N ARG A 99 9.65 -9.08 6.20
CA ARG A 99 9.35 -10.20 7.11
C ARG A 99 8.79 -9.72 8.46
N ALA A 100 8.90 -8.44 8.81
CA ALA A 100 8.14 -7.87 9.93
C ALA A 100 6.67 -7.59 9.56
N ALA A 101 6.36 -7.43 8.27
CA ALA A 101 5.01 -7.16 7.76
C ALA A 101 4.21 -8.45 7.50
N TRP A 102 4.86 -9.52 7.00
CA TRP A 102 4.18 -10.80 6.70
C TRP A 102 3.36 -11.45 7.82
N PRO A 103 3.71 -11.32 9.12
CA PRO A 103 2.84 -11.76 10.22
C PRO A 103 1.51 -11.01 10.31
N MET A 104 1.44 -9.79 9.77
CA MET A 104 0.22 -8.98 9.73
C MET A 104 -0.60 -9.28 8.48
N THR A 105 0.04 -9.37 7.31
CA THR A 105 -0.58 -9.70 6.02
C THR A 105 0.49 -10.04 4.99
N ARG A 106 0.17 -10.87 4.01
CA ARG A 106 1.00 -11.11 2.81
C ARG A 106 0.32 -10.60 1.54
N GLY A 107 -0.73 -9.77 1.68
CA GLY A 107 -1.51 -9.21 0.56
C GLY A 107 -2.75 -10.01 0.20
N GLU A 108 -3.20 -10.94 1.05
CA GLU A 108 -4.41 -11.74 0.79
C GLU A 108 -5.63 -10.85 0.50
N GLY A 109 -6.39 -11.20 -0.53
CA GLY A 109 -7.57 -10.46 -0.97
C GLY A 109 -7.29 -9.22 -1.81
N VAL A 110 -6.02 -8.80 -1.94
CA VAL A 110 -5.62 -7.68 -2.80
C VAL A 110 -5.34 -8.18 -4.22
N VAL A 111 -5.88 -7.49 -5.22
CA VAL A 111 -5.52 -7.69 -6.63
C VAL A 111 -4.66 -6.53 -7.10
N VAL A 112 -3.48 -6.83 -7.64
CA VAL A 112 -2.54 -5.87 -8.22
C VAL A 112 -2.51 -6.06 -9.74
N ALA A 113 -2.82 -5.00 -10.49
CA ALA A 113 -2.64 -4.99 -11.94
C ALA A 113 -1.20 -4.62 -12.30
N VAL A 114 -0.55 -5.45 -13.11
CA VAL A 114 0.75 -5.18 -13.73
C VAL A 114 0.47 -4.62 -15.12
N VAL A 115 0.60 -3.29 -15.26
CA VAL A 115 0.30 -2.55 -16.49
C VAL A 115 1.58 -2.40 -17.31
N ASP A 116 1.80 -3.31 -18.26
CA ASP A 116 3.12 -3.52 -18.86
C ASP A 116 3.04 -4.30 -20.21
N ASP A 117 4.06 -5.06 -20.58
CA ASP A 117 4.18 -5.82 -21.85
C ASP A 117 3.62 -7.25 -21.82
N GLY A 118 3.08 -7.68 -20.67
CA GLY A 118 2.36 -8.94 -20.47
C GLY A 118 3.15 -10.00 -19.70
N VAL A 119 2.51 -10.56 -18.68
CA VAL A 119 3.10 -11.57 -17.79
C VAL A 119 3.03 -12.96 -18.42
N GLN A 120 4.11 -13.75 -18.28
CA GLN A 120 4.10 -15.17 -18.61
C GLN A 120 3.10 -15.93 -17.71
N LEU A 121 1.89 -16.14 -18.24
CA LEU A 121 0.74 -16.66 -17.48
C LEU A 121 0.93 -18.07 -16.92
N ASP A 122 1.80 -18.88 -17.54
CA ASP A 122 2.11 -20.24 -17.13
C ASP A 122 3.40 -20.37 -16.31
N HIS A 123 4.03 -19.24 -15.94
CA HIS A 123 5.27 -19.23 -15.18
C HIS A 123 5.07 -19.99 -13.85
N PRO A 124 5.94 -20.97 -13.53
CA PRO A 124 5.71 -21.91 -12.42
C PRO A 124 5.63 -21.25 -11.04
N ASP A 125 6.20 -20.04 -10.91
CA ASP A 125 6.25 -19.25 -9.67
C ASP A 125 5.13 -18.18 -9.58
N LEU A 126 4.34 -18.00 -10.64
CA LEU A 126 3.34 -16.92 -10.75
C LEU A 126 1.94 -17.41 -11.11
N LYS A 127 1.80 -18.54 -11.82
CA LYS A 127 0.51 -18.99 -12.36
C LYS A 127 -0.60 -19.15 -11.31
N SER A 128 -0.24 -19.45 -10.06
CA SER A 128 -1.19 -19.56 -8.93
C SER A 128 -1.69 -18.20 -8.43
N ARG A 129 -0.99 -17.12 -8.81
CA ARG A 129 -1.24 -15.73 -8.40
C ARG A 129 -1.97 -14.94 -9.48
N ILE A 130 -1.85 -15.34 -10.74
CA ILE A 130 -2.49 -14.65 -11.88
C ILE A 130 -3.97 -15.08 -12.00
N THR A 131 -4.78 -14.64 -11.04
CA THR A 131 -6.22 -14.94 -10.95
C THR A 131 -7.11 -13.70 -11.09
N GLY A 132 -6.48 -12.52 -11.20
CA GLY A 132 -7.16 -11.25 -11.46
C GLY A 132 -7.69 -11.14 -12.91
N PRO A 133 -8.44 -10.06 -13.21
CA PRO A 133 -8.97 -9.82 -14.55
C PRO A 133 -7.84 -9.42 -15.51
N ASN A 134 -7.27 -10.38 -16.23
CA ASN A 134 -6.30 -10.11 -17.28
C ASN A 134 -6.94 -9.38 -18.48
N PHE A 135 -6.18 -8.51 -19.13
CA PHE A 135 -6.61 -7.86 -20.35
C PHE A 135 -5.43 -7.34 -21.17
N ASN A 136 -5.60 -7.28 -22.48
CA ASN A 136 -4.67 -6.67 -23.41
C ASN A 136 -5.40 -5.54 -24.11
N PHE A 137 -5.13 -4.32 -23.65
CA PHE A 137 -5.76 -3.10 -24.13
C PHE A 137 -5.27 -2.75 -25.54
N TYR A 138 -4.00 -3.05 -25.83
CA TYR A 138 -3.40 -2.82 -27.14
C TYR A 138 -4.13 -3.59 -28.26
N ARG A 139 -4.51 -4.86 -28.00
CA ARG A 139 -5.20 -5.75 -28.95
C ARG A 139 -6.69 -5.92 -28.68
N ASN A 140 -7.22 -5.27 -27.65
CA ASN A 140 -8.60 -5.45 -27.17
C ASN A 140 -8.99 -6.94 -27.00
N SER A 141 -8.28 -7.64 -26.12
CA SER A 141 -8.52 -9.08 -25.85
C SER A 141 -8.25 -9.43 -24.40
N THR A 142 -8.75 -10.59 -23.93
CA THR A 142 -8.51 -11.06 -22.54
C THR A 142 -7.15 -11.74 -22.34
N ASN A 143 -6.31 -11.83 -23.39
CA ASN A 143 -5.01 -12.49 -23.31
C ASN A 143 -3.96 -11.56 -22.68
N GLY A 144 -3.72 -11.72 -21.37
CA GLY A 144 -2.68 -11.01 -20.63
C GLY A 144 -1.26 -11.58 -20.80
N GLY A 145 -1.02 -12.50 -21.74
CA GLY A 145 0.31 -13.06 -21.98
C GLY A 145 1.29 -12.06 -22.62
N PRO A 146 2.59 -12.42 -22.70
CA PRO A 146 3.62 -11.58 -23.30
C PRO A 146 3.25 -11.14 -24.72
N ALA A 147 3.42 -9.84 -25.02
CA ALA A 147 3.10 -9.27 -26.33
C ALA A 147 4.00 -9.79 -27.46
N SER A 148 5.22 -10.26 -27.12
CA SER A 148 6.21 -10.85 -28.02
C SER A 148 7.10 -11.84 -27.26
N SER A 149 8.03 -12.51 -27.96
CA SER A 149 9.02 -13.41 -27.33
C SER A 149 10.08 -12.69 -26.51
N SER A 150 10.21 -11.37 -26.63
CA SER A 150 11.13 -10.54 -25.85
C SER A 150 10.42 -9.72 -24.77
N ALA A 151 9.10 -9.89 -24.61
CA ALA A 151 8.33 -9.23 -23.57
C ALA A 151 8.46 -10.01 -22.25
N ASP A 152 9.54 -9.75 -21.52
CA ASP A 152 9.86 -10.39 -20.24
C ASP A 152 9.77 -9.43 -19.04
N HIS A 153 9.60 -8.13 -19.30
CA HIS A 153 9.65 -7.09 -18.28
C HIS A 153 8.51 -7.22 -17.27
N ALA A 154 7.26 -7.39 -17.73
CA ALA A 154 6.11 -7.59 -16.86
C ALA A 154 6.25 -8.83 -15.97
N THR A 155 6.90 -9.89 -16.45
CA THR A 155 7.10 -11.13 -15.68
C THR A 155 8.07 -10.90 -14.53
N ALA A 156 9.14 -10.13 -14.75
CA ALA A 156 10.06 -9.74 -13.69
C ALA A 156 9.36 -8.86 -12.63
N VAL A 157 8.58 -7.87 -13.09
CA VAL A 157 7.78 -7.00 -12.22
C VAL A 157 6.77 -7.80 -11.38
N ALA A 158 6.02 -8.71 -12.01
CA ALA A 158 5.09 -9.62 -11.34
C ALA A 158 5.78 -10.49 -10.28
N GLY A 159 7.00 -10.97 -10.57
CA GLY A 159 7.84 -11.71 -9.63
C GLY A 159 8.14 -10.93 -8.36
N LEU A 160 8.56 -9.67 -8.50
CA LEU A 160 8.83 -8.80 -7.36
C LEU A 160 7.58 -8.51 -6.53
N ILE A 161 6.41 -8.40 -7.15
CA ILE A 161 5.15 -8.12 -6.47
C ILE A 161 4.67 -9.35 -5.70
N ALA A 162 4.48 -10.49 -6.38
CA ALA A 162 3.73 -11.61 -5.82
C ALA A 162 4.23 -13.00 -6.24
N ALA A 163 5.52 -13.19 -6.56
CA ALA A 163 6.03 -14.56 -6.68
C ALA A 163 5.66 -15.38 -5.44
N GLU A 164 5.21 -16.62 -5.69
CA GLU A 164 4.67 -17.49 -4.65
C GLU A 164 5.74 -17.83 -3.62
N ALA A 165 5.41 -17.67 -2.34
CA ALA A 165 6.34 -18.02 -1.27
C ALA A 165 6.23 -19.49 -0.87
N ASP A 166 7.31 -20.00 -0.29
CA ASP A 166 7.35 -21.28 0.39
C ASP A 166 7.09 -22.49 -0.55
N ASN A 167 7.33 -22.33 -1.86
CA ASN A 167 7.09 -23.36 -2.88
C ASN A 167 8.36 -24.12 -3.32
N ALA A 168 9.49 -23.84 -2.65
CA ALA A 168 10.82 -24.38 -2.91
C ALA A 168 11.37 -24.10 -4.32
N ARG A 169 10.97 -22.98 -4.94
CA ARG A 169 11.39 -22.55 -6.28
C ARG A 169 11.68 -21.05 -6.29
N GLY A 170 12.45 -20.63 -7.28
CA GLY A 170 12.57 -19.21 -7.64
C GLY A 170 12.79 -18.25 -6.47
N VAL A 171 12.02 -17.18 -6.51
CA VAL A 171 12.07 -16.00 -5.63
C VAL A 171 10.74 -15.90 -4.87
N VAL A 172 10.65 -14.97 -3.93
CA VAL A 172 9.39 -14.62 -3.27
C VAL A 172 9.03 -13.16 -3.53
N GLY A 173 7.73 -12.88 -3.74
CA GLY A 173 7.23 -11.51 -3.91
C GLY A 173 7.18 -10.74 -2.60
N VAL A 174 7.05 -9.42 -2.68
CA VAL A 174 6.76 -8.56 -1.52
C VAL A 174 5.43 -8.96 -0.87
N SER A 175 4.41 -9.23 -1.69
CA SER A 175 3.05 -9.60 -1.31
C SER A 175 2.68 -10.97 -1.92
N PRO A 176 3.28 -12.08 -1.44
CA PRO A 176 3.09 -13.40 -2.04
C PRO A 176 1.67 -13.97 -1.89
N GLY A 177 0.83 -13.35 -1.04
CA GLY A 177 -0.59 -13.67 -0.89
C GLY A 177 -1.51 -12.88 -1.84
N ALA A 178 -0.98 -11.86 -2.53
CA ALA A 178 -1.76 -11.07 -3.47
C ALA A 178 -2.08 -11.85 -4.75
N GLN A 179 -3.13 -11.39 -5.44
CA GLN A 179 -3.48 -11.82 -6.78
C GLN A 179 -2.95 -10.80 -7.79
N LEU A 180 -2.62 -11.26 -8.99
CA LEU A 180 -2.13 -10.46 -10.09
C LEU A 180 -3.16 -10.44 -11.23
N ALA A 181 -3.27 -9.28 -11.87
CA ALA A 181 -3.87 -9.12 -13.19
C ALA A 181 -2.80 -8.63 -14.16
N SER A 182 -2.65 -9.28 -15.32
CA SER A 182 -1.75 -8.85 -16.37
C SER A 182 -2.48 -7.96 -17.36
N TRP A 183 -2.09 -6.68 -17.41
CA TRP A 183 -2.70 -5.64 -18.24
C TRP A 183 -1.71 -5.17 -19.30
N VAL A 184 -1.91 -5.63 -20.53
CA VAL A 184 -0.97 -5.39 -21.63
C VAL A 184 -1.32 -4.07 -22.32
N ILE A 185 -0.38 -3.13 -22.31
CA ILE A 185 -0.48 -1.85 -23.02
C ILE A 185 0.59 -1.68 -24.10
N PHE A 186 1.64 -2.50 -24.11
CA PHE A 186 2.67 -2.48 -25.14
C PHE A 186 2.41 -3.52 -26.23
N GLY A 187 2.84 -3.19 -27.44
CA GLY A 187 2.79 -4.10 -28.57
C GLY A 187 3.57 -3.57 -29.77
N THR A 188 3.73 -4.42 -30.77
CA THR A 188 4.40 -4.05 -32.01
C THR A 188 3.38 -3.78 -33.10
N SER A 189 3.47 -2.61 -33.75
CA SER A 189 2.70 -2.26 -34.94
C SER A 189 3.65 -1.90 -36.06
N ARG A 190 3.47 -2.52 -37.23
CA ARG A 190 4.30 -2.31 -38.43
C ARG A 190 5.81 -2.47 -38.17
N GLY A 191 6.18 -3.35 -37.24
CA GLY A 191 7.57 -3.62 -36.87
C GLY A 191 8.19 -2.60 -35.92
N LEU A 192 7.40 -1.69 -35.35
CA LEU A 192 7.83 -0.72 -34.34
C LEU A 192 7.12 -1.00 -33.02
N ASP A 193 7.88 -0.97 -31.93
CA ASP A 193 7.33 -1.03 -30.59
C ASP A 193 6.54 0.24 -30.29
N SER A 194 5.39 0.06 -29.66
CA SER A 194 4.42 1.11 -29.41
C SER A 194 3.61 0.81 -28.16
N ILE A 195 3.06 1.87 -27.59
CA ILE A 195 2.10 1.81 -26.49
C ILE A 195 0.68 1.95 -27.06
N ALA A 196 -0.30 1.48 -26.30
CA ALA A 196 -1.71 1.69 -26.55
C ALA A 196 -2.03 3.20 -26.67
N ASN A 197 -3.03 3.55 -27.47
CA ASN A 197 -3.44 4.94 -27.65
C ASN A 197 -4.19 5.50 -26.42
N ASP A 198 -4.42 6.80 -26.39
CA ASP A 198 -5.01 7.53 -25.26
C ASP A 198 -6.37 6.97 -24.82
N GLU A 199 -7.22 6.53 -25.77
CA GLU A 199 -8.52 5.91 -25.47
C GLU A 199 -8.34 4.53 -24.81
N GLN A 200 -7.41 3.72 -25.31
CA GLN A 200 -7.06 2.43 -24.72
C GLN A 200 -6.44 2.59 -23.33
N LEU A 201 -5.63 3.62 -23.11
CA LEU A 201 -5.04 3.94 -21.80
C LEU A 201 -6.10 4.43 -20.81
N MET A 202 -7.04 5.28 -21.23
CA MET A 202 -8.20 5.65 -20.41
C MET A 202 -9.00 4.42 -20.00
N ASN A 203 -9.32 3.54 -20.95
CA ASN A 203 -10.04 2.29 -20.67
C ASN A 203 -9.26 1.39 -19.71
N MET A 204 -7.93 1.37 -19.79
CA MET A 204 -7.06 0.64 -18.86
C MET A 204 -7.18 1.17 -17.44
N PHE A 205 -7.12 2.49 -17.24
CA PHE A 205 -7.26 3.07 -15.90
C PHE A 205 -8.60 2.73 -15.24
N GLU A 206 -9.69 2.70 -16.02
CA GLU A 206 -11.03 2.39 -15.51
C GLU A 206 -11.31 0.90 -15.31
N TYR A 207 -10.54 0.02 -15.96
CA TYR A 207 -10.89 -1.39 -16.07
C TYR A 207 -10.87 -2.09 -14.71
N ALA A 208 -11.97 -2.76 -14.37
CA ALA A 208 -12.10 -3.58 -13.16
C ALA A 208 -11.70 -2.85 -11.86
N GLY A 209 -11.98 -1.54 -11.75
CA GLY A 209 -11.69 -0.73 -10.55
C GLY A 209 -12.39 -1.21 -9.28
N ASP A 210 -13.47 -1.99 -9.39
CA ASP A 210 -14.17 -2.65 -8.28
C ASP A 210 -13.44 -3.91 -7.77
N ARG A 211 -12.43 -4.39 -8.50
CA ARG A 211 -11.68 -5.61 -8.20
C ARG A 211 -10.18 -5.39 -8.04
N VAL A 212 -9.61 -4.40 -8.73
CA VAL A 212 -8.18 -4.08 -8.70
C VAL A 212 -7.94 -2.94 -7.72
N ALA A 213 -7.20 -3.24 -6.66
CA ALA A 213 -6.90 -2.26 -5.61
C ALA A 213 -5.63 -1.43 -5.89
N VAL A 214 -4.72 -1.96 -6.71
CA VAL A 214 -3.43 -1.32 -7.02
C VAL A 214 -3.08 -1.54 -8.49
N GLN A 215 -2.65 -0.48 -9.19
CA GLN A 215 -2.08 -0.56 -10.53
C GLN A 215 -0.59 -0.22 -10.46
N ASN A 216 0.27 -1.08 -11.03
CA ASN A 216 1.70 -0.87 -11.14
C ASN A 216 2.06 -0.46 -12.58
N HIS A 217 2.70 0.71 -12.72
CA HIS A 217 3.11 1.29 -14.00
C HIS A 217 4.65 1.44 -14.04
N SER A 218 5.37 0.37 -14.40
CA SER A 218 6.84 0.36 -14.46
C SER A 218 7.37 0.82 -15.83
N TRP A 219 6.76 1.84 -16.40
CA TRP A 219 7.09 2.38 -17.72
C TRP A 219 7.16 3.90 -17.70
N GLY A 220 7.81 4.47 -18.70
CA GLY A 220 7.95 5.91 -18.88
C GLY A 220 8.55 6.25 -20.24
N SER A 221 8.47 7.53 -20.61
CA SER A 221 9.14 8.02 -21.82
C SER A 221 10.61 8.33 -21.52
N ALA A 222 11.52 7.92 -22.40
CA ALA A 222 12.92 8.29 -22.35
C ALA A 222 13.19 9.76 -22.77
N SER A 223 12.14 10.53 -23.08
CA SER A 223 12.27 11.94 -23.42
C SER A 223 12.56 12.81 -22.19
N THR A 224 13.39 13.84 -22.36
CA THR A 224 13.62 14.87 -21.33
C THR A 224 12.43 15.80 -21.12
N ALA A 225 11.45 15.79 -22.03
CA ALA A 225 10.19 16.48 -21.86
C ALA A 225 9.36 15.75 -20.81
N GLN A 226 9.01 16.44 -19.73
CA GLN A 226 7.94 16.00 -18.84
C GLN A 226 6.62 16.22 -19.56
N LEU A 227 6.17 15.20 -20.28
CA LEU A 227 4.84 15.20 -20.88
C LEU A 227 3.81 15.15 -19.75
N GLY A 228 2.84 16.05 -19.79
CA GLY A 228 1.69 16.00 -18.89
C GLY A 228 0.86 14.74 -19.16
N ILE A 229 0.00 14.38 -18.21
CA ILE A 229 -0.99 13.33 -18.42
C ILE A 229 -1.98 13.84 -19.50
N GLU A 230 -2.25 13.04 -20.52
CA GLU A 230 -3.25 13.35 -21.55
C GLU A 230 -4.65 13.43 -20.92
N ALA A 231 -5.51 14.30 -21.46
CA ALA A 231 -6.84 14.55 -20.88
C ALA A 231 -7.71 13.29 -20.71
N LEU A 232 -7.59 12.31 -21.62
CA LEU A 232 -8.31 11.04 -21.52
C LEU A 232 -7.75 10.16 -20.40
N SER A 233 -6.42 10.06 -20.29
CA SER A 233 -5.78 9.36 -19.17
C SER A 233 -6.12 10.02 -17.83
N GLU A 234 -6.18 11.35 -17.76
CA GLU A 234 -6.62 12.08 -16.56
C GLU A 234 -8.07 11.77 -16.20
N ALA A 235 -8.98 11.72 -17.19
CA ALA A 235 -10.37 11.34 -16.99
C ALA A 235 -10.50 9.90 -16.47
N GLY A 236 -9.75 8.95 -17.05
CA GLY A 236 -9.73 7.55 -16.61
C GLY A 236 -9.20 7.37 -15.19
N ILE A 237 -8.12 8.06 -14.84
CA ILE A 237 -7.57 8.07 -13.47
C ILE A 237 -8.59 8.64 -12.49
N ALA A 238 -9.21 9.78 -12.82
CA ALA A 238 -10.23 10.40 -11.97
C ALA A 238 -11.45 9.47 -11.79
N ALA A 239 -11.87 8.76 -12.83
CA ALA A 239 -12.95 7.80 -12.76
C ALA A 239 -12.58 6.60 -11.86
N ALA A 240 -11.36 6.06 -12.00
CA ALA A 240 -10.88 4.95 -11.18
C ALA A 240 -10.86 5.29 -9.69
N VAL A 241 -10.40 6.50 -9.32
CA VAL A 241 -10.36 6.98 -7.93
C VAL A 241 -11.75 7.21 -7.35
N ASN A 242 -12.71 7.67 -8.15
CA ASN A 242 -14.05 8.02 -7.66
C ASN A 242 -15.04 6.84 -7.65
N LYS A 243 -14.76 5.76 -8.41
CA LYS A 243 -15.67 4.61 -8.56
C LYS A 243 -15.18 3.34 -7.84
N GLY A 244 -13.90 3.27 -7.47
CA GLY A 244 -13.28 2.15 -6.74
C GLY A 244 -13.30 2.32 -5.22
#